data_AF-A0A2E5ER05-F1
#
_entry.id   AF-A0A2E5ER05-F1
#
_cell.length_a   1.000
_cell.length_b   1.000
_cell.length_c   1.000
_cell.angle_alpha   90.00
_cell.angle_beta   90.00
_cell.angle_gamma   90.00
#
_symmetry.space_group_name_H-M   'P 1'
#
loop_
_entity.id
_entity.type
_entity.pdbx_description
1 polymer ?
#
loop_
_entity_poly.entity_id
_entity_poly.type
_entity_poly.pdbx_seq_one_letter_code
_entity_poly.pdbx_strand_id
1 'polypeptide(L)'
;MFCRLFGWGAAPVYEDPYVGFKGVNPLFRLNEAGTHYEVAKAKLKFFSPESFPAKKISGTHRVFCLGGSTVKGRPYAKETAFSTWLELGLQAAEPESRWEVINCGGISYASYRLVNLLRECISYQPDLIVICTGHNEFLEDRSYEHLKQIPNALAVTQTYASRLNVYRLASRWFRKPPPPDSEEKFNMPEEVEALLDYRGGLETYDRNEAWRESVVAHFEHNLHAMIALASHQDVPVIVIRPPNNLRNSPPFKSLHREDLSLDERLEWQTFINRARDAYESNLDASVSNLLAAINIDSRYAETHYELGKCYELQGQRIAAKRSFERALDEDICPLRMVRPLQEAMRLVANQHEIPLIDAHALLEADSRLQILGNDQLVDHIHPSIDGHKRIADAIIKVMVASGTLKRRTGWKERQTENFKAHFDTLEPAYFAAARRALHGLEEWAAGRAQGPPVETLASPVK
;
A
#
# COMPACT_ATOMS: atom_id res chain seq x y z
N MET A 1 -20.70 25.43 27.31
CA MET A 1 -20.53 24.29 28.23
C MET A 1 -21.61 23.22 28.08
N PHE A 2 -22.84 23.57 27.67
CA PHE A 2 -23.96 22.62 27.48
C PHE A 2 -23.83 21.64 26.29
N CYS A 3 -23.13 21.99 25.21
CA CYS A 3 -23.05 21.15 24.00
C CYS A 3 -22.18 19.88 24.17
N ARG A 4 -21.17 19.88 25.05
CA ARG A 4 -20.31 18.69 25.27
C ARG A 4 -21.01 17.58 26.06
N LEU A 5 -22.01 17.89 26.88
CA LEU A 5 -22.74 16.92 27.70
C LEU A 5 -23.71 16.04 26.91
N PHE A 6 -24.11 16.45 25.70
CA PHE A 6 -25.03 15.71 24.82
C PHE A 6 -24.36 15.14 23.56
N GLY A 7 -23.02 15.08 23.53
CA GLY A 7 -22.28 14.60 22.36
C GLY A 7 -22.44 15.50 21.12
N TRP A 8 -22.88 16.76 21.28
CA TRP A 8 -22.96 17.71 20.17
C TRP A 8 -21.55 18.21 19.82
N GLY A 9 -21.06 17.78 18.67
CA GLY A 9 -19.71 18.04 18.18
C GLY A 9 -18.78 16.83 18.23
N ALA A 10 -19.23 15.66 18.71
CA ALA A 10 -18.49 14.42 18.48
C ALA A 10 -18.50 14.12 16.98
N ALA A 11 -17.33 13.87 16.39
CA ALA A 11 -17.25 13.34 15.04
C ALA A 11 -18.15 12.10 14.97
N PRO A 12 -18.98 11.93 13.92
CA PRO A 12 -19.74 10.70 13.76
C PRO A 12 -18.75 9.53 13.83
N VAL A 13 -19.14 8.46 14.53
CA VAL A 13 -18.37 7.20 14.51
C VAL A 13 -18.28 6.81 13.05
N TYR A 14 -17.11 6.98 12.43
CA TYR A 14 -16.88 6.48 11.08
C TYR A 14 -17.12 4.97 11.14
N GLU A 15 -18.06 4.53 10.32
CA GLU A 15 -18.44 3.14 10.19
C GLU A 15 -18.17 2.77 8.74
N ASP A 16 -17.20 1.88 8.52
CA ASP A 16 -16.81 1.45 7.19
C ASP A 16 -18.00 0.76 6.51
N PRO A 17 -18.49 1.25 5.36
CA PRO A 17 -19.65 0.67 4.69
C PRO A 17 -19.30 -0.62 3.94
N TYR A 18 -18.02 -0.93 3.71
CA TYR A 18 -17.58 -2.10 2.96
C TYR A 18 -17.34 -3.30 3.88
N VAL A 19 -16.61 -3.12 4.99
CA VAL A 19 -16.21 -4.22 5.89
C VAL A 19 -16.43 -3.91 7.37
N GLY A 20 -16.74 -4.95 8.15
CA GLY A 20 -16.68 -4.95 9.60
C GLY A 20 -15.47 -5.72 10.12
N PHE A 21 -15.12 -5.55 11.39
CA PHE A 21 -14.09 -6.37 12.05
C PHE A 21 -14.67 -7.02 13.29
N LYS A 22 -14.33 -8.30 13.53
CA LYS A 22 -14.77 -9.08 14.71
C LYS A 22 -14.25 -8.51 16.05
N GLY A 23 -13.32 -7.54 15.99
CA GLY A 23 -12.77 -6.79 17.12
C GLY A 23 -11.70 -5.81 16.62
N VAL A 24 -11.27 -4.88 17.48
CA VAL A 24 -10.13 -4.00 17.22
C VAL A 24 -9.22 -4.06 18.45
N ASN A 25 -8.12 -4.84 18.42
CA ASN A 25 -7.07 -4.65 19.40
C ASN A 25 -6.15 -3.51 18.95
N PRO A 26 -5.84 -2.57 19.86
CA PRO A 26 -4.94 -1.49 19.55
C PRO A 26 -3.53 -2.02 19.21
N LEU A 27 -2.85 -1.32 18.31
CA LEU A 27 -1.44 -1.58 18.01
C LEU A 27 -0.60 -1.33 19.26
N PHE A 28 -0.87 -0.26 19.99
CA PHE A 28 -0.10 0.15 21.15
C PHE A 28 -0.83 -0.10 22.47
N ARG A 29 -0.08 -0.50 23.48
CA ARG A 29 -0.53 -0.60 24.87
C ARG A 29 0.44 0.12 25.78
N LEU A 30 -0.08 0.69 26.88
CA LEU A 30 0.79 1.21 27.92
C LEU A 30 1.62 0.07 28.52
N ASN A 31 2.90 0.32 28.74
CA ASN A 31 3.74 -0.57 29.52
C ASN A 31 3.31 -0.59 30.99
N GLU A 32 3.87 -1.50 31.79
CA GLU A 32 3.47 -1.69 33.20
C GLU A 32 3.60 -0.42 34.04
N ALA A 33 4.59 0.42 33.73
CA ALA A 33 4.82 1.70 34.41
C ALA A 33 3.89 2.83 33.93
N GLY A 34 3.12 2.64 32.86
CA GLY A 34 2.29 3.67 32.23
C GLY A 34 3.07 4.83 31.62
N THR A 35 4.38 4.67 31.39
CA THR A 35 5.26 5.74 30.93
C THR A 35 5.42 5.77 29.41
N HIS A 36 5.26 4.61 28.76
CA HIS A 36 5.43 4.45 27.32
C HIS A 36 4.29 3.63 26.73
N TYR A 37 3.93 3.98 25.50
CA TYR A 37 3.18 3.09 24.62
C TYR A 37 4.16 2.15 23.94
N GLU A 38 3.82 0.86 23.88
CA GLU A 38 4.61 -0.20 23.25
C GLU A 38 3.71 -1.02 22.33
N VAL A 39 4.26 -1.53 21.22
CA VAL A 39 3.52 -2.45 20.35
C VAL A 39 3.06 -3.66 21.16
N ALA A 40 1.76 -3.92 21.13
CA ALA A 40 1.14 -5.02 21.86
C ALA A 40 1.76 -6.36 21.42
N LYS A 41 2.04 -7.25 22.39
CA LYS A 41 2.66 -8.56 22.12
C LYS A 41 1.96 -9.35 21.01
N ALA A 42 0.62 -9.29 20.95
CA ALA A 42 -0.18 -9.96 19.92
C ALA A 42 0.10 -9.43 18.49
N LYS A 43 0.54 -8.18 18.34
CA LYS A 43 0.79 -7.52 17.07
C LYS A 43 2.21 -7.72 16.54
N LEU A 44 3.13 -8.23 17.36
CA LEU A 44 4.55 -8.44 16.98
C LEU A 44 4.77 -9.45 15.84
N LYS A 45 3.75 -10.26 15.51
CA LYS A 45 3.78 -11.11 14.30
C LYS A 45 3.83 -10.26 13.01
N PHE A 46 3.16 -9.11 13.01
CA PHE A 46 2.97 -8.27 11.82
C PHE A 46 3.75 -6.97 11.86
N PHE A 47 3.97 -6.40 13.05
CA PHE A 47 4.64 -5.12 13.27
C PHE A 47 6.03 -5.30 13.87
N SER A 48 6.90 -4.31 13.66
CA SER A 48 8.19 -4.25 14.36
C SER A 48 7.98 -3.78 15.81
N PRO A 49 8.81 -4.20 16.78
CA PRO A 49 8.80 -3.60 18.11
C PRO A 49 8.96 -2.08 18.01
N GLU A 50 8.06 -1.33 18.65
CA GLU A 50 8.10 0.12 18.67
C GLU A 50 7.61 0.66 20.02
N SER A 51 8.19 1.77 20.46
CA SER A 51 7.86 2.39 21.74
C SER A 51 8.03 3.91 21.69
N PHE A 52 7.15 4.64 22.38
CA PHE A 52 7.26 6.09 22.52
C PHE A 52 6.63 6.58 23.83
N PRO A 53 7.07 7.74 24.38
CA PRO A 53 6.54 8.27 25.64
C PRO A 53 5.02 8.50 25.60
N ALA A 54 4.32 8.02 26.64
CA ALA A 54 2.87 8.17 26.75
C ALA A 54 2.45 9.64 26.89
N LYS A 55 3.29 10.44 27.57
CA LYS A 55 3.14 11.89 27.69
C LYS A 55 4.07 12.59 26.70
N LYS A 56 3.49 13.26 25.71
CA LYS A 56 4.24 14.15 24.81
C LYS A 56 4.70 15.39 25.59
N ILE A 57 6.01 15.61 25.64
CA ILE A 57 6.59 16.78 26.30
C ILE A 57 6.66 17.98 25.34
N SER A 58 6.80 19.18 25.90
CA SER A 58 6.94 20.40 25.08
C SER A 58 8.20 20.35 24.22
N GLY A 59 8.09 20.78 22.96
CA GLY A 59 9.18 20.72 21.98
C GLY A 59 9.37 19.36 21.30
N THR A 60 8.48 18.40 21.57
CA THR A 60 8.43 17.13 20.83
C THR A 60 7.52 17.24 19.61
N HIS A 61 8.02 16.78 18.47
CA HIS A 61 7.30 16.55 17.24
C HIS A 61 7.15 15.05 16.98
N ARG A 62 5.91 14.59 16.89
CA ARG A 62 5.53 13.19 16.77
C ARG A 62 4.95 12.90 15.39
N VAL A 63 5.66 12.09 14.63
CA VAL A 63 5.28 11.67 13.27
C VAL A 63 4.87 10.20 13.31
N PHE A 64 3.72 9.84 12.75
CA PHE A 64 3.35 8.43 12.57
C PHE A 64 3.42 8.06 11.09
N CYS A 65 4.15 7.00 10.77
CA CYS A 65 4.25 6.45 9.43
C CYS A 65 3.40 5.17 9.34
N LEU A 66 2.28 5.21 8.61
CA LEU A 66 1.33 4.10 8.46
C LEU A 66 1.45 3.46 7.09
N GLY A 67 1.37 2.14 7.04
CA GLY A 67 1.33 1.41 5.77
C GLY A 67 1.57 -0.08 5.90
N GLY A 68 1.87 -0.69 4.76
CA GLY A 68 2.19 -2.11 4.66
C GLY A 68 3.63 -2.45 5.06
N SER A 69 4.10 -3.59 4.53
CA SER A 69 5.46 -4.10 4.71
C SER A 69 6.56 -3.14 4.25
N THR A 70 6.29 -2.28 3.26
CA THR A 70 7.18 -1.19 2.83
C THR A 70 7.48 -0.24 3.99
N VAL A 71 6.47 0.18 4.75
CA VAL A 71 6.67 1.05 5.90
C VAL A 71 7.41 0.32 7.00
N LYS A 72 7.09 -0.95 7.23
CA LYS A 72 7.77 -1.80 8.22
C LYS A 72 9.28 -1.93 7.97
N GLY A 73 9.72 -1.79 6.71
CA GLY A 73 11.11 -1.95 6.28
C GLY A 73 11.45 -3.35 5.76
N ARG A 74 10.46 -4.13 5.31
CA ARG A 74 10.73 -5.43 4.66
C ARG A 74 11.56 -5.22 3.37
N PRO A 75 12.42 -6.18 3.00
CA PRO A 75 12.72 -7.46 3.67
C PRO A 75 13.69 -7.32 4.86
N TYR A 76 14.23 -6.14 5.11
CA TYR A 76 15.01 -5.82 6.30
C TYR A 76 14.10 -5.68 7.54
N ALA A 77 14.40 -4.71 8.39
CA ALA A 77 13.57 -4.33 9.53
C ALA A 77 13.58 -2.81 9.69
N LYS A 78 12.95 -2.31 10.77
CA LYS A 78 12.66 -0.88 10.93
C LYS A 78 13.90 0.00 10.84
N GLU A 79 15.05 -0.52 11.25
CA GLU A 79 16.34 0.16 11.31
C GLU A 79 16.80 0.69 9.95
N THR A 80 16.33 0.14 8.83
CA THR A 80 16.64 0.65 7.49
C THR A 80 15.40 1.10 6.72
N ALA A 81 14.25 1.20 7.40
CA ALA A 81 13.03 1.76 6.86
C ALA A 81 13.11 3.28 6.74
N PHE A 82 12.28 3.87 5.87
CA PHE A 82 12.27 5.31 5.67
C PHE A 82 11.89 6.09 6.93
N SER A 83 11.17 5.49 7.89
CA SER A 83 10.83 6.12 9.16
C SER A 83 12.07 6.43 10.02
N THR A 84 13.02 5.49 10.10
CA THR A 84 14.26 5.68 10.85
C THR A 84 15.18 6.69 10.15
N TRP A 85 15.30 6.61 8.82
CA TRP A 85 16.04 7.62 8.06
C TRP A 85 15.39 9.01 8.17
N LEU A 86 14.06 9.08 8.22
CA LEU A 86 13.33 10.32 8.43
C LEU A 86 13.66 10.92 9.80
N GLU A 87 13.61 10.13 10.87
CA GLU A 87 13.96 10.59 12.22
C GLU A 87 15.37 11.17 12.29
N LEU A 88 16.37 10.42 11.80
CA LEU A 88 17.77 10.84 11.77
C LEU A 88 17.97 12.10 10.93
N GLY A 89 17.23 12.23 9.82
CA GLY A 89 17.27 13.39 8.95
C GLY A 89 16.62 14.62 9.57
N LEU A 90 15.51 14.45 10.29
CA LEU A 90 14.84 15.53 11.02
C LEU A 90 15.69 16.04 12.19
N GLN A 91 16.31 15.14 12.95
CA GLN A 91 17.27 15.49 14.00
C GLN A 91 18.48 16.25 13.44
N ALA A 92 18.99 15.87 12.27
CA ALA A 92 20.06 16.61 11.60
C ALA A 92 19.61 18.01 11.12
N ALA A 93 18.38 18.11 10.61
CA ALA A 93 17.77 19.34 10.10
C ALA A 93 17.49 20.36 11.21
N GLU A 94 16.93 19.92 12.33
CA GLU A 94 16.55 20.75 13.47
C GLU A 94 16.94 20.09 14.81
N PRO A 95 18.23 20.18 15.21
CA PRO A 95 18.77 19.43 16.38
C PRO A 95 18.19 19.82 17.74
N GLU A 96 17.63 21.02 17.85
CA GLU A 96 17.04 21.54 19.09
C GLU A 96 15.63 20.94 19.36
N SER A 97 15.02 20.34 18.34
CA SER A 97 13.70 19.75 18.41
C SER A 97 13.79 18.26 18.74
N ARG A 98 12.81 17.74 19.48
CA ARG A 98 12.73 16.31 19.77
C ARG A 98 11.83 15.65 18.74
N TRP A 99 12.40 14.83 17.88
CA TRP A 99 11.64 14.09 16.88
C TRP A 99 11.36 12.68 17.39
N GLU A 100 10.10 12.29 17.31
CA GLU A 100 9.64 10.92 17.49
C GLU A 100 8.99 10.48 16.18
N VAL A 101 9.62 9.58 15.42
CA VAL A 101 9.05 9.03 14.18
C VAL A 101 8.66 7.57 14.40
N ILE A 102 7.38 7.34 14.60
CA ILE A 102 6.81 6.05 14.99
C ILE A 102 6.51 5.23 13.72
N ASN A 103 7.11 4.04 13.61
CA ASN A 103 6.82 3.11 12.53
C ASN A 103 5.56 2.28 12.84
N CYS A 104 4.50 2.50 12.06
CA CYS A 104 3.24 1.76 12.12
C CYS A 104 3.02 0.90 10.86
N GLY A 105 4.10 0.32 10.34
CA GLY A 105 4.06 -0.59 9.20
C GLY A 105 3.71 -2.03 9.58
N GLY A 106 2.61 -2.56 9.03
CA GLY A 106 2.17 -3.93 9.24
C GLY A 106 2.36 -4.80 8.00
N ILE A 107 2.84 -6.04 8.16
CA ILE A 107 2.93 -7.01 7.05
C ILE A 107 1.54 -7.22 6.44
N SER A 108 1.42 -7.04 5.12
CA SER A 108 0.19 -7.24 4.35
C SER A 108 -0.98 -6.30 4.73
N TYR A 109 -0.74 -5.22 5.50
CA TYR A 109 -1.78 -4.26 5.84
C TYR A 109 -2.20 -3.42 4.63
N ALA A 110 -3.50 -3.44 4.34
CA ALA A 110 -4.17 -2.64 3.30
C ALA A 110 -4.96 -1.46 3.92
N SER A 111 -5.45 -0.56 3.06
CA SER A 111 -6.06 0.72 3.43
C SER A 111 -7.18 0.62 4.48
N TYR A 112 -8.07 -0.36 4.35
CA TYR A 112 -9.20 -0.58 5.28
C TYR A 112 -8.75 -0.93 6.70
N ARG A 113 -7.60 -1.61 6.84
CA ARG A 113 -6.98 -1.84 8.17
C ARG A 113 -6.28 -0.59 8.69
N LEU A 114 -5.68 0.20 7.81
CA LEU A 114 -5.00 1.45 8.18
C LEU A 114 -5.95 2.52 8.69
N VAL A 115 -7.22 2.55 8.26
CA VAL A 115 -8.23 3.48 8.81
C VAL A 115 -8.39 3.30 10.33
N ASN A 116 -8.46 2.06 10.81
CA ASN A 116 -8.57 1.76 12.23
C ASN A 116 -7.28 2.12 12.98
N LEU A 117 -6.14 1.82 12.38
CA LEU A 117 -4.84 2.16 12.94
C LEU A 117 -4.66 3.68 13.07
N LEU A 118 -5.05 4.44 12.07
CA LEU A 118 -4.99 5.89 12.11
C LEU A 118 -5.90 6.48 13.19
N ARG A 119 -7.10 5.91 13.38
CA ARG A 119 -8.00 6.33 14.46
C ARG A 119 -7.34 6.21 15.83
N GLU A 120 -6.59 5.13 16.05
CA GLU A 120 -5.78 4.96 17.26
C GLU A 120 -4.65 6.01 17.32
N CYS A 121 -3.82 6.11 16.27
CA CYS A 121 -2.65 7.01 16.22
C CYS A 121 -3.01 8.48 16.45
N ILE A 122 -4.17 8.94 15.96
CA ILE A 122 -4.66 10.31 16.16
C ILE A 122 -4.82 10.65 17.65
N SER A 123 -5.15 9.67 18.50
CA SER A 123 -5.27 9.90 19.94
C SER A 123 -3.94 10.20 20.64
N TYR A 124 -2.82 9.94 19.97
CA TYR A 124 -1.46 10.12 20.51
C TYR A 124 -0.81 11.47 20.16
N GLN A 125 -1.61 12.46 19.77
CA GLN A 125 -1.18 13.84 19.49
C GLN A 125 -0.10 13.93 18.39
N PRO A 126 -0.32 13.35 17.21
CA PRO A 126 0.59 13.46 16.07
C PRO A 126 0.70 14.92 15.59
N ASP A 127 1.90 15.31 15.14
CA ASP A 127 2.12 16.56 14.38
C ASP A 127 2.17 16.32 12.87
N LEU A 128 2.32 15.06 12.44
CA LEU A 128 2.31 14.65 11.04
C LEU A 128 1.90 13.18 10.92
N ILE A 129 1.07 12.89 9.93
CA ILE A 129 0.77 11.53 9.49
C ILE A 129 1.38 11.31 8.11
N VAL A 130 2.12 10.22 7.94
CA VAL A 130 2.64 9.77 6.64
C VAL A 130 1.95 8.46 6.28
N ILE A 131 1.29 8.38 5.13
CA ILE A 131 0.54 7.21 4.67
C ILE A 131 1.20 6.64 3.42
N CYS A 132 1.64 5.38 3.45
CA CYS A 132 2.20 4.67 2.30
C CYS A 132 1.45 3.34 2.09
N THR A 133 0.52 3.29 1.14
CA THR A 133 -0.38 2.14 0.94
C THR A 133 -0.71 1.91 -0.54
N GLY A 134 -1.24 0.71 -0.87
CA GLY A 134 -1.76 0.39 -2.21
C GLY A 134 -1.39 -1.00 -2.73
N HIS A 135 -0.31 -1.62 -2.25
CA HIS A 135 0.09 -2.97 -2.72
C HIS A 135 -0.82 -4.09 -2.22
N ASN A 136 -1.39 -3.92 -1.03
CA ASN A 136 -2.03 -5.02 -0.31
C ASN A 136 -3.55 -5.11 -0.54
N GLU A 137 -4.12 -4.24 -1.38
CA GLU A 137 -5.58 -4.08 -1.49
C GLU A 137 -6.29 -5.34 -2.03
N PHE A 138 -5.56 -6.28 -2.64
CA PHE A 138 -6.15 -7.49 -3.21
C PHE A 138 -5.76 -8.78 -2.47
N LEU A 139 -5.01 -8.69 -1.36
CA LEU A 139 -4.43 -9.88 -0.72
C LEU A 139 -5.43 -10.72 0.05
N GLU A 140 -6.48 -10.10 0.58
CA GLU A 140 -7.50 -10.78 1.39
C GLU A 140 -8.79 -10.92 0.59
N ASP A 141 -9.43 -12.07 0.73
CA ASP A 141 -10.75 -12.29 0.18
C ASP A 141 -11.78 -11.43 0.95
N ARG A 142 -12.58 -10.67 0.19
CA ARG A 142 -13.55 -9.72 0.72
C ARG A 142 -14.82 -9.81 -0.11
N SER A 143 -15.93 -10.11 0.56
CA SER A 143 -17.26 -10.03 -0.06
C SER A 143 -17.76 -8.58 -0.04
N TYR A 144 -18.24 -8.13 -1.20
CA TYR A 144 -18.91 -6.84 -1.39
C TYR A 144 -20.40 -7.00 -1.72
N GLU A 145 -20.97 -8.19 -1.50
CA GLU A 145 -22.30 -8.54 -1.99
C GLU A 145 -23.41 -7.63 -1.49
N HIS A 146 -23.32 -7.16 -0.24
CA HIS A 146 -24.32 -6.25 0.34
C HIS A 146 -24.37 -4.88 -0.38
N LEU A 147 -23.27 -4.48 -1.03
CA LEU A 147 -23.17 -3.20 -1.76
C LEU A 147 -23.78 -3.25 -3.16
N LYS A 148 -24.09 -4.44 -3.71
CA LYS A 148 -24.80 -4.57 -5.01
C LYS A 148 -26.15 -3.84 -5.01
N GLN A 149 -26.67 -3.47 -3.84
CA GLN A 149 -27.94 -2.75 -3.66
C GLN A 149 -27.79 -1.23 -3.45
N ILE A 150 -26.56 -0.69 -3.33
CA ILE A 150 -26.32 0.75 -3.14
C ILE A 150 -25.85 1.36 -4.48
N PRO A 151 -26.61 2.27 -5.12
CA PRO A 151 -26.17 2.90 -6.36
C PRO A 151 -24.86 3.67 -6.13
N ASN A 152 -23.83 3.41 -6.94
CA ASN A 152 -22.48 4.01 -6.81
C ASN A 152 -22.46 5.54 -6.64
N ALA A 153 -23.44 6.25 -7.23
CA ALA A 153 -23.57 7.70 -7.08
C ALA A 153 -23.99 8.14 -5.65
N LEU A 154 -24.71 7.32 -4.90
CA LEU A 154 -25.21 7.63 -3.56
C LEU A 154 -24.10 7.52 -2.48
N ALA A 155 -23.16 6.58 -2.59
CA ALA A 155 -22.04 6.46 -1.65
C ALA A 155 -21.07 7.66 -1.74
N VAL A 156 -20.79 8.12 -2.95
CA VAL A 156 -19.94 9.30 -3.20
C VAL A 156 -20.67 10.59 -2.82
N THR A 157 -21.95 10.75 -3.18
CA THR A 157 -22.72 11.96 -2.84
C THR A 157 -23.03 12.11 -1.35
N GLN A 158 -23.17 11.02 -0.59
CA GLN A 158 -23.27 11.08 0.88
C GLN A 158 -22.02 11.71 1.52
N THR A 159 -20.84 11.49 0.94
CA THR A 159 -19.57 12.05 1.43
C THR A 159 -19.52 13.57 1.18
N TYR A 160 -19.98 14.04 0.02
CA TYR A 160 -20.08 15.49 -0.27
C TYR A 160 -21.21 16.17 0.51
N ALA A 161 -22.36 15.53 0.64
CA ALA A 161 -23.51 16.06 1.36
C ALA A 161 -23.25 16.15 2.87
N SER A 162 -22.49 15.23 3.46
CA SER A 162 -22.10 15.26 4.88
C SER A 162 -21.28 16.50 5.28
N ARG A 163 -20.72 17.25 4.31
CA ARG A 163 -20.04 18.53 4.52
C ARG A 163 -21.02 19.69 4.80
N LEU A 164 -22.30 19.56 4.46
CA LEU A 164 -23.30 20.59 4.70
C LEU A 164 -23.92 20.40 6.10
N ASN A 165 -23.82 21.43 6.94
CA ASN A 165 -24.43 21.46 8.28
C ASN A 165 -25.93 21.09 8.25
N VAL A 166 -26.64 21.43 7.17
CA VAL A 166 -28.07 21.14 6.95
C VAL A 166 -28.32 19.67 6.65
N TYR A 167 -27.47 19.01 5.85
CA TYR A 167 -27.59 17.58 5.57
C TYR A 167 -27.32 16.74 6.84
N ARG A 168 -26.41 17.17 7.72
CA ARG A 168 -26.17 16.53 9.03
C ARG A 168 -27.36 16.64 9.99
N LEU A 169 -28.17 17.69 9.86
CA LEU A 169 -29.41 17.88 10.63
C LEU A 169 -30.56 17.07 10.03
N ALA A 170 -30.70 17.08 8.70
CA ALA A 170 -31.73 16.33 7.99
C ALA A 170 -31.53 14.80 8.12
N SER A 171 -30.29 14.31 7.98
CA SER A 171 -29.99 12.87 8.08
C SER A 171 -30.31 12.30 9.46
N ARG A 172 -30.28 13.11 10.53
CA ARG A 172 -30.70 12.72 11.88
C ARG A 172 -32.20 12.46 12.02
N TRP A 173 -33.03 13.10 11.19
CA TRP A 173 -34.49 12.98 11.24
C TRP A 173 -35.04 11.97 10.21
N PHE A 174 -34.29 11.72 9.14
CA PHE A 174 -34.66 10.79 8.08
C PHE A 174 -33.94 9.43 8.13
N ARG A 175 -33.02 9.22 9.08
CA ARG A 175 -32.39 7.90 9.30
C ARG A 175 -33.42 6.95 9.91
N LYS A 176 -34.16 6.27 9.04
CA LYS A 176 -34.89 5.05 9.42
C LYS A 176 -33.86 4.08 10.03
N PRO A 177 -34.19 3.38 11.14
CA PRO A 177 -33.37 2.26 11.57
C PRO A 177 -33.22 1.30 10.37
N PRO A 178 -32.02 0.74 10.14
CA PRO A 178 -31.86 -0.23 9.07
C PRO A 178 -32.90 -1.35 9.28
N PRO A 179 -33.54 -1.84 8.20
CA PRO A 179 -34.43 -2.98 8.31
C PRO A 179 -33.67 -4.14 9.01
N PRO A 180 -34.35 -4.96 9.83
CA PRO A 180 -33.71 -6.03 10.60
C PRO A 180 -32.92 -7.05 9.76
N ASP A 181 -33.14 -7.06 8.45
CA ASP A 181 -32.53 -7.97 7.47
C ASP A 181 -31.56 -7.25 6.50
N SER A 182 -30.93 -6.14 6.89
CA SER A 182 -29.76 -5.68 6.13
C SER A 182 -28.64 -6.70 6.30
N GLU A 183 -28.38 -7.50 5.26
CA GLU A 183 -27.32 -8.51 5.21
C GLU A 183 -26.06 -8.03 5.93
N GLU A 184 -25.60 -8.81 6.91
CA GLU A 184 -24.49 -8.42 7.79
C GLU A 184 -23.24 -8.08 6.98
N LYS A 185 -22.59 -6.94 7.28
CA LYS A 185 -21.30 -6.56 6.69
C LYS A 185 -20.33 -7.73 6.77
N PHE A 186 -19.50 -7.89 5.74
CA PHE A 186 -18.45 -8.91 5.77
C PHE A 186 -17.51 -8.65 6.94
N ASN A 187 -17.52 -9.55 7.92
CA ASN A 187 -16.77 -9.42 9.17
C ASN A 187 -15.40 -10.05 9.03
N MET A 188 -14.40 -9.21 8.77
CA MET A 188 -13.01 -9.62 8.63
C MET A 188 -12.44 -10.14 9.97
N PRO A 189 -11.52 -11.12 9.90
CA PRO A 189 -10.60 -11.40 11.00
C PRO A 189 -9.84 -10.13 11.40
N GLU A 190 -9.52 -10.04 12.68
CA GLU A 190 -8.81 -8.89 13.22
C GLU A 190 -7.39 -8.77 12.65
N GLU A 191 -6.69 -9.91 12.51
CA GLU A 191 -5.38 -9.96 11.87
C GLU A 191 -5.52 -10.22 10.37
N VAL A 192 -4.44 -9.93 9.64
CA VAL A 192 -4.40 -10.17 8.20
C VAL A 192 -4.35 -11.66 7.90
N GLU A 193 -5.18 -12.11 6.96
CA GLU A 193 -5.17 -13.45 6.39
C GLU A 193 -5.11 -13.33 4.86
N ALA A 194 -3.89 -13.35 4.31
CA ALA A 194 -3.72 -13.24 2.86
C ALA A 194 -4.00 -14.59 2.19
N LEU A 195 -4.62 -14.57 1.01
CA LEU A 195 -4.90 -15.79 0.23
C LEU A 195 -3.63 -16.62 0.00
N LEU A 196 -2.51 -15.97 -0.30
CA LEU A 196 -1.21 -16.61 -0.52
C LEU A 196 -0.58 -17.22 0.75
N ASP A 197 -1.14 -16.98 1.94
CA ASP A 197 -0.69 -17.70 3.15
C ASP A 197 -1.12 -19.18 3.12
N TYR A 198 -2.08 -19.54 2.25
CA TYR A 198 -2.65 -20.87 2.13
C TYR A 198 -2.08 -21.63 0.93
N ARG A 199 -1.90 -22.95 1.09
CA ARG A 199 -1.58 -23.83 -0.05
C ARG A 199 -2.76 -23.86 -1.00
N GLY A 200 -2.54 -23.58 -2.28
CA GLY A 200 -3.62 -23.42 -3.26
C GLY A 200 -4.17 -21.98 -3.34
N GLY A 201 -3.59 -21.03 -2.61
CA GLY A 201 -4.07 -19.66 -2.55
C GLY A 201 -3.84 -18.85 -3.83
N LEU A 202 -2.87 -19.22 -4.68
CA LEU A 202 -2.66 -18.54 -5.96
C LEU A 202 -3.77 -18.92 -6.96
N GLU A 203 -4.27 -20.14 -6.86
CA GLU A 203 -5.30 -20.72 -7.71
C GLU A 203 -6.65 -20.03 -7.52
N THR A 204 -6.94 -19.48 -6.34
CA THR A 204 -8.21 -18.78 -6.04
C THR A 204 -8.31 -17.39 -6.67
N TYR A 205 -7.20 -16.76 -7.03
CA TYR A 205 -7.24 -15.48 -7.74
C TYR A 205 -7.84 -15.67 -9.14
N ASP A 206 -8.95 -15.02 -9.43
CA ASP A 206 -9.61 -15.12 -10.73
C ASP A 206 -9.91 -13.73 -11.30
N ARG A 207 -10.21 -13.67 -12.60
CA ARG A 207 -10.60 -12.42 -13.26
C ARG A 207 -12.03 -12.07 -12.87
N ASN A 208 -12.17 -11.14 -11.94
CA ASN A 208 -13.47 -10.60 -11.56
C ASN A 208 -13.44 -9.06 -11.60
N GLU A 209 -13.90 -8.47 -12.70
CA GLU A 209 -13.85 -7.01 -12.90
C GLU A 209 -14.70 -6.25 -11.89
N ALA A 210 -15.92 -6.75 -11.59
CA ALA A 210 -16.81 -6.12 -10.63
C ALA A 210 -16.21 -6.10 -9.21
N TRP A 211 -15.55 -7.18 -8.81
CA TRP A 211 -14.82 -7.24 -7.54
C TRP A 211 -13.63 -6.28 -7.56
N ARG A 212 -12.84 -6.25 -8.63
CA ARG A 212 -11.70 -5.33 -8.76
C ARG A 212 -12.12 -3.86 -8.70
N GLU A 213 -13.20 -3.49 -9.38
CA GLU A 213 -13.80 -2.15 -9.30
C GLU A 213 -14.22 -1.82 -7.86
N SER A 214 -14.82 -2.78 -7.16
CA SER A 214 -15.22 -2.62 -5.75
C SER A 214 -14.01 -2.42 -4.83
N VAL A 215 -12.91 -3.15 -5.06
CA VAL A 215 -11.64 -2.96 -4.35
C VAL A 215 -11.10 -1.54 -4.56
N VAL A 216 -11.12 -1.04 -5.79
CA VAL A 216 -10.65 0.32 -6.11
C VAL A 216 -11.52 1.38 -5.46
N ALA A 217 -12.85 1.23 -5.52
CA ALA A 217 -13.78 2.15 -4.88
C ALA A 217 -13.61 2.17 -3.34
N HIS A 218 -13.41 1.00 -2.73
CA HIS A 218 -13.15 0.90 -1.30
C HIS A 218 -11.80 1.53 -0.93
N PHE A 219 -10.75 1.34 -1.74
CA PHE A 219 -9.47 2.01 -1.54
C PHE A 219 -9.60 3.54 -1.58
N GLU A 220 -10.31 4.08 -2.58
CA GLU A 220 -10.60 5.51 -2.67
C GLU A 220 -11.33 6.01 -1.42
N HIS A 221 -12.38 5.29 -0.99
CA HIS A 221 -13.14 5.59 0.23
C HIS A 221 -12.24 5.65 1.47
N ASN A 222 -11.35 4.67 1.64
CA ASN A 222 -10.44 4.61 2.78
C ASN A 222 -9.43 5.76 2.80
N LEU A 223 -8.93 6.19 1.64
CA LEU A 223 -8.09 7.38 1.56
C LEU A 223 -8.84 8.63 2.01
N HIS A 224 -10.08 8.83 1.53
CA HIS A 224 -10.94 9.92 1.99
C HIS A 224 -11.17 9.87 3.51
N ALA A 225 -11.44 8.68 4.05
CA ALA A 225 -11.66 8.47 5.48
C ALA A 225 -10.43 8.83 6.31
N MET A 226 -9.25 8.34 5.93
CA MET A 226 -8.00 8.63 6.65
C MET A 226 -7.67 10.12 6.64
N ILE A 227 -7.83 10.78 5.49
CA ILE A 227 -7.61 12.22 5.36
C ILE A 227 -8.59 13.00 6.22
N ALA A 228 -9.89 12.65 6.21
CA ALA A 228 -10.90 13.32 7.01
C ALA A 228 -10.62 13.15 8.51
N LEU A 229 -10.21 11.96 8.96
CA LEU A 229 -9.84 11.69 10.35
C LEU A 229 -8.72 12.63 10.83
N ALA A 230 -7.65 12.78 10.04
CA ALA A 230 -6.54 13.66 10.37
C ALA A 230 -6.94 15.15 10.31
N SER A 231 -7.67 15.57 9.28
CA SER A 231 -8.14 16.95 9.11
C SER A 231 -9.07 17.40 10.25
N HIS A 232 -9.90 16.50 10.80
CA HIS A 232 -10.76 16.82 11.95
C HIS A 232 -9.99 17.17 13.23
N GLN A 233 -8.70 16.85 13.30
CA GLN A 233 -7.82 17.18 14.43
C GLN A 233 -6.70 18.16 14.02
N ASP A 234 -6.84 18.81 12.86
CA ASP A 234 -5.85 19.74 12.30
C ASP A 234 -4.45 19.13 12.14
N VAL A 235 -4.37 17.81 11.88
CA VAL A 235 -3.11 17.10 11.70
C VAL A 235 -2.77 17.02 10.20
N PRO A 236 -1.61 17.51 9.76
CA PRO A 236 -1.21 17.41 8.35
C PRO A 236 -0.93 15.97 7.95
N VAL A 237 -1.20 15.66 6.68
CA VAL A 237 -0.98 14.35 6.08
C VAL A 237 -0.03 14.48 4.91
N ILE A 238 0.83 13.48 4.71
CA ILE A 238 1.56 13.24 3.47
C ILE A 238 1.20 11.85 2.98
N VAL A 239 0.81 11.72 1.72
CA VAL A 239 0.53 10.43 1.08
C VAL A 239 1.72 10.04 0.20
N ILE A 240 2.08 8.77 0.21
CA ILE A 240 3.15 8.19 -0.60
C ILE A 240 2.55 7.11 -1.49
N ARG A 241 2.69 7.27 -2.82
CA ARG A 241 2.48 6.19 -3.78
C ARG A 241 3.70 5.26 -3.71
N PRO A 242 3.56 3.99 -3.32
CA PRO A 242 4.70 3.09 -3.22
C PRO A 242 5.19 2.64 -4.61
N PRO A 243 6.47 2.23 -4.74
CA PRO A 243 7.05 1.84 -6.02
C PRO A 243 6.61 0.44 -6.47
N ASN A 244 6.62 0.21 -7.79
CA ASN A 244 6.38 -1.11 -8.38
C ASN A 244 7.63 -1.51 -9.15
N ASN A 245 8.10 -2.73 -8.97
CA ASN A 245 9.09 -3.30 -9.87
C ASN A 245 8.41 -3.70 -11.17
N LEU A 246 8.67 -2.95 -12.24
CA LEU A 246 8.11 -3.23 -13.56
C LEU A 246 9.03 -4.16 -14.36
N ARG A 247 10.34 -3.95 -14.25
CA ARG A 247 11.34 -4.50 -15.17
C ARG A 247 11.80 -5.92 -14.83
N ASN A 248 11.73 -6.30 -13.56
CA ASN A 248 12.30 -7.53 -13.02
C ASN A 248 11.31 -8.37 -12.21
N SER A 249 10.02 -8.04 -12.29
CA SER A 249 8.94 -8.82 -11.68
C SER A 249 7.94 -9.22 -12.76
N PRO A 250 7.99 -10.46 -13.27
CA PRO A 250 6.94 -10.97 -14.15
C PRO A 250 5.59 -10.98 -13.42
N PRO A 251 4.47 -11.09 -14.15
CA PRO A 251 3.16 -11.32 -13.55
C PRO A 251 3.15 -12.57 -12.67
N PHE A 252 2.42 -12.54 -11.56
CA PHE A 252 2.31 -13.67 -10.64
C PHE A 252 1.31 -14.72 -11.13
N LYS A 253 0.26 -14.27 -11.83
CA LYS A 253 -0.71 -15.17 -12.49
C LYS A 253 -1.27 -14.54 -13.76
N SER A 254 -1.29 -15.32 -14.84
CA SER A 254 -1.90 -14.95 -16.12
C SER A 254 -3.09 -15.85 -16.41
N LEU A 255 -4.20 -15.27 -16.85
CA LEU A 255 -5.37 -15.99 -17.33
C LEU A 255 -5.79 -15.45 -18.69
N HIS A 256 -6.22 -16.36 -19.57
CA HIS A 256 -6.84 -16.01 -20.84
C HIS A 256 -8.19 -15.32 -20.61
N ARG A 257 -8.67 -14.59 -21.62
CA ARG A 257 -10.08 -14.15 -21.63
C ARG A 257 -11.04 -15.35 -21.61
N GLU A 258 -12.15 -15.25 -20.91
CA GLU A 258 -13.11 -16.35 -20.70
C GLU A 258 -13.71 -16.88 -22.02
N ASP A 259 -13.88 -16.01 -23.00
CA ASP A 259 -14.47 -16.29 -24.30
C ASP A 259 -13.47 -16.76 -25.37
N LEU A 260 -12.21 -17.06 -24.99
CA LEU A 260 -11.20 -17.53 -25.92
C LEU A 260 -11.51 -18.96 -26.40
N SER A 261 -11.73 -19.14 -27.70
CA SER A 261 -11.96 -20.46 -28.28
C SER A 261 -10.69 -21.33 -28.26
N LEU A 262 -10.88 -22.65 -28.40
CA LEU A 262 -9.74 -23.58 -28.46
C LEU A 262 -8.82 -23.30 -29.65
N ASP A 263 -9.38 -22.96 -30.80
CA ASP A 263 -8.62 -22.65 -32.02
C ASP A 263 -7.80 -21.36 -31.84
N GLU A 264 -8.40 -20.30 -31.31
CA GLU A 264 -7.69 -19.06 -30.98
C GLU A 264 -6.58 -19.31 -29.96
N ARG A 265 -6.82 -20.16 -28.96
CA ARG A 265 -5.79 -20.50 -27.96
C ARG A 265 -4.62 -21.25 -28.57
N LEU A 266 -4.86 -22.18 -29.49
CA LEU A 266 -3.81 -22.90 -30.22
C LEU A 266 -3.03 -21.96 -31.15
N GLU A 267 -3.73 -21.03 -31.81
CA GLU A 267 -3.11 -20.02 -32.65
C GLU A 267 -2.23 -19.06 -31.83
N TRP A 268 -2.76 -18.53 -30.72
CA TRP A 268 -2.00 -17.74 -29.74
C TRP A 268 -0.75 -18.47 -29.29
N GLN A 269 -0.87 -19.75 -28.89
CA GLN A 269 0.27 -20.55 -28.42
C GLN A 269 1.33 -20.72 -29.52
N THR A 270 0.91 -20.83 -30.77
CA THR A 270 1.82 -20.91 -31.91
C THR A 270 2.65 -19.63 -32.05
N PHE A 271 2.02 -18.45 -31.92
CA PHE A 271 2.72 -17.18 -31.92
C PHE A 271 3.68 -17.03 -30.73
N ILE A 272 3.27 -17.44 -29.52
CA ILE A 272 4.15 -17.42 -28.34
C ILE A 272 5.40 -18.30 -28.56
N ASN A 273 5.23 -19.51 -29.09
CA ASN A 273 6.36 -20.41 -29.35
C ASN A 273 7.34 -19.78 -30.37
N ARG A 274 6.82 -19.24 -31.47
CA ARG A 274 7.64 -18.54 -32.47
C ARG A 274 8.34 -17.30 -31.90
N ALA A 275 7.69 -16.57 -31.01
CA ALA A 275 8.29 -15.43 -30.34
C ALA A 275 9.48 -15.83 -29.48
N ARG A 276 9.34 -16.92 -28.71
CA ARG A 276 10.39 -17.46 -27.85
C ARG A 276 11.57 -18.02 -28.67
N ASP A 277 11.30 -18.74 -29.75
CA ASP A 277 12.34 -19.24 -30.67
C ASP A 277 13.15 -18.08 -31.32
N ALA A 278 12.48 -16.97 -31.63
CA ALA A 278 13.11 -15.78 -32.21
C ALA A 278 13.80 -14.86 -31.19
N TYR A 279 13.56 -15.04 -29.88
CA TYR A 279 13.95 -14.07 -28.86
C TYR A 279 15.46 -13.73 -28.84
N GLU A 280 16.31 -14.75 -28.97
CA GLU A 280 17.77 -14.56 -28.95
C GLU A 280 18.36 -14.15 -30.31
N SER A 281 17.70 -14.53 -31.41
CA SER A 281 18.25 -14.44 -32.77
C SER A 281 17.68 -13.29 -33.59
N ASN A 282 16.41 -12.92 -33.37
CA ASN A 282 15.69 -11.90 -34.11
C ASN A 282 14.58 -11.27 -33.26
N LEU A 283 14.94 -10.21 -32.52
CA LEU A 283 14.01 -9.48 -31.65
C LEU A 283 12.83 -8.87 -32.40
N ASP A 284 12.99 -8.40 -33.64
CA ASP A 284 11.87 -7.83 -34.42
C ASP A 284 10.83 -8.89 -34.77
N ALA A 285 11.27 -10.10 -35.12
CA ALA A 285 10.38 -11.24 -35.30
C ALA A 285 9.70 -11.63 -33.98
N SER A 286 10.44 -11.62 -32.87
CA SER A 286 9.87 -11.91 -31.54
C SER A 286 8.76 -10.92 -31.17
N VAL A 287 9.03 -9.61 -31.30
CA VAL A 287 8.05 -8.52 -31.11
C VAL A 287 6.82 -8.71 -32.00
N SER A 288 7.02 -9.00 -33.29
CA SER A 288 5.92 -9.18 -34.25
C SER A 288 5.00 -10.34 -33.87
N ASN A 289 5.58 -11.47 -33.43
CA ASN A 289 4.80 -12.63 -32.97
C ASN A 289 4.07 -12.34 -31.65
N LEU A 290 4.70 -11.62 -30.70
CA LEU A 290 4.04 -11.23 -29.44
C LEU A 290 2.87 -10.27 -29.68
N LEU A 291 3.00 -9.32 -30.62
CA LEU A 291 1.90 -8.45 -31.01
C LEU A 291 0.75 -9.23 -31.67
N ALA A 292 1.06 -10.23 -32.50
CA ALA A 292 0.06 -11.11 -33.08
C ALA A 292 -0.67 -11.93 -31.99
N ALA A 293 0.06 -12.45 -31.01
CA ALA A 293 -0.52 -13.12 -29.84
C ALA A 293 -1.44 -12.16 -29.04
N ILE A 294 -1.01 -10.93 -28.77
CA ILE A 294 -1.83 -9.91 -28.08
C ILE A 294 -3.11 -9.57 -28.85
N ASN A 295 -3.06 -9.57 -30.19
CA ASN A 295 -4.25 -9.33 -31.02
C ASN A 295 -5.29 -10.45 -30.87
N ILE A 296 -4.85 -11.69 -30.61
CA ILE A 296 -5.73 -12.81 -30.32
C ILE A 296 -6.24 -12.72 -28.88
N ASP A 297 -5.34 -12.61 -27.91
CA ASP A 297 -5.67 -12.48 -26.49
C ASP A 297 -4.84 -11.39 -25.82
N SER A 298 -5.48 -10.25 -25.59
CA SER A 298 -4.87 -9.09 -24.94
C SER A 298 -4.93 -9.15 -23.41
N ARG A 299 -5.58 -10.16 -22.82
CA ARG A 299 -5.76 -10.30 -21.36
C ARG A 299 -4.68 -11.14 -20.70
N TYR A 300 -3.86 -11.86 -21.46
CA TYR A 300 -2.78 -12.68 -20.91
C TYR A 300 -1.58 -11.82 -20.49
N ALA A 301 -1.41 -11.61 -19.18
CA ALA A 301 -0.44 -10.66 -18.63
C ALA A 301 1.02 -10.96 -19.03
N GLU A 302 1.41 -12.24 -19.03
CA GLU A 302 2.77 -12.66 -19.36
C GLU A 302 3.17 -12.28 -20.80
N THR A 303 2.25 -12.30 -21.76
CA THR A 303 2.54 -11.89 -23.15
C THR A 303 2.97 -10.43 -23.22
N HIS A 304 2.34 -9.56 -22.43
CA HIS A 304 2.75 -8.15 -22.34
C HIS A 304 4.11 -8.00 -21.66
N TYR A 305 4.41 -8.83 -20.66
CA TYR A 305 5.71 -8.80 -19.99
C TYR A 305 6.84 -9.23 -20.94
N GLU A 306 6.66 -10.33 -21.66
CA GLU A 306 7.62 -10.81 -22.68
C GLU A 306 7.83 -9.75 -23.79
N LEU A 307 6.77 -9.07 -24.22
CA LEU A 307 6.87 -7.96 -25.17
C LEU A 307 7.70 -6.80 -24.58
N GLY A 308 7.49 -6.49 -23.31
CA GLY A 308 8.30 -5.51 -22.58
C GLY A 308 9.78 -5.88 -22.54
N LYS A 309 10.11 -7.16 -22.32
CA LYS A 309 11.51 -7.65 -22.35
C LYS A 309 12.15 -7.49 -23.73
N CYS A 310 11.41 -7.78 -24.80
CA CYS A 310 11.91 -7.57 -26.16
C CYS A 310 12.21 -6.09 -26.42
N TYR A 311 11.27 -5.19 -26.09
CA TYR A 311 11.49 -3.75 -26.22
C TYR A 311 12.63 -3.23 -25.33
N GLU A 312 12.82 -3.79 -24.13
CA GLU A 312 13.95 -3.46 -23.26
C GLU A 312 15.27 -3.79 -23.94
N LEU A 313 15.40 -4.99 -24.53
CA LEU A 313 16.61 -5.42 -25.24
C LEU A 313 16.87 -4.60 -26.50
N GLN A 314 15.82 -4.11 -27.18
CA GLN A 314 15.93 -3.21 -28.32
C GLN A 314 16.23 -1.74 -27.93
N GLY A 315 16.28 -1.41 -26.63
CA GLY A 315 16.43 -0.04 -26.15
C GLY A 315 15.19 0.84 -26.35
N GLN A 316 14.05 0.26 -26.72
CA GLN A 316 12.77 0.95 -26.92
C GLN A 316 12.08 1.24 -25.59
N ARG A 317 12.70 2.13 -24.78
CA ARG A 317 12.28 2.43 -23.41
C ARG A 317 10.78 2.67 -23.22
N ILE A 318 10.19 3.56 -24.02
CA ILE A 318 8.79 3.97 -23.84
C ILE A 318 7.85 2.79 -24.11
N ALA A 319 8.13 2.00 -25.16
CA ALA A 319 7.36 0.81 -25.51
C ALA A 319 7.51 -0.26 -24.42
N ALA A 320 8.74 -0.51 -23.95
CA ALA A 320 9.02 -1.45 -22.87
C ALA A 320 8.23 -1.10 -21.60
N LYS A 321 8.29 0.16 -21.16
CA LYS A 321 7.56 0.63 -19.98
C LYS A 321 6.05 0.41 -20.11
N ARG A 322 5.46 0.80 -21.24
CA ARG A 322 4.03 0.61 -21.50
C ARG A 322 3.62 -0.86 -21.44
N SER A 323 4.43 -1.74 -22.01
CA SER A 323 4.21 -3.19 -21.99
C SER A 323 4.29 -3.76 -20.57
N PHE A 324 5.29 -3.35 -19.77
CA PHE A 324 5.38 -3.78 -18.36
C PHE A 324 4.22 -3.25 -17.50
N GLU A 325 3.79 -2.00 -17.71
CA GLU A 325 2.61 -1.45 -17.03
C GLU A 325 1.33 -2.21 -17.42
N ARG A 326 1.20 -2.62 -18.68
CA ARG A 326 0.06 -3.45 -19.10
C ARG A 326 0.11 -4.84 -18.47
N ALA A 327 1.29 -5.46 -18.39
CA ALA A 327 1.47 -6.73 -17.72
C ALA A 327 1.11 -6.66 -16.22
N LEU A 328 1.49 -5.56 -15.55
CA LEU A 328 1.10 -5.28 -14.17
C LEU A 328 -0.43 -5.17 -14.02
N ASP A 329 -1.09 -4.43 -14.90
CA ASP A 329 -2.54 -4.20 -14.80
C ASP A 329 -3.37 -5.46 -15.10
N GLU A 330 -2.86 -6.36 -15.96
CA GLU A 330 -3.50 -7.64 -16.29
C GLU A 330 -3.15 -8.80 -15.34
N ASP A 331 -2.21 -8.59 -14.41
CA ASP A 331 -1.83 -9.59 -13.42
C ASP A 331 -3.04 -9.98 -12.56
N ILE A 332 -3.35 -11.27 -12.55
CA ILE A 332 -4.52 -11.83 -11.86
C ILE A 332 -4.28 -11.89 -10.36
N CYS A 333 -3.02 -12.00 -9.93
CA CYS A 333 -2.63 -11.91 -8.53
C CYS A 333 -1.88 -10.59 -8.31
N PRO A 334 -2.59 -9.46 -8.16
CA PRO A 334 -1.97 -8.14 -8.07
C PRO A 334 -1.33 -7.91 -6.70
N LEU A 335 -0.08 -8.36 -6.55
CA LEU A 335 0.78 -8.06 -5.38
C LEU A 335 1.48 -6.69 -5.49
N ARG A 336 1.18 -5.96 -6.57
CA ARG A 336 1.72 -4.64 -6.91
C ARG A 336 0.55 -3.68 -7.11
N MET A 337 0.78 -2.39 -6.86
CA MET A 337 -0.30 -1.40 -6.94
C MET A 337 -0.69 -1.16 -8.40
N VAL A 338 -1.85 -1.63 -8.83
CA VAL A 338 -2.35 -1.48 -10.21
C VAL A 338 -2.73 -0.02 -10.53
N ARG A 339 -2.76 0.34 -11.81
CA ARG A 339 -3.02 1.72 -12.26
C ARG A 339 -4.32 2.33 -11.74
N PRO A 340 -5.48 1.64 -11.68
CA PRO A 340 -6.69 2.23 -11.10
C PRO A 340 -6.53 2.71 -9.65
N LEU A 341 -5.77 1.98 -8.82
CA LEU A 341 -5.47 2.43 -7.44
C LEU A 341 -4.57 3.66 -7.43
N GLN A 342 -3.60 3.74 -8.34
CA GLN A 342 -2.71 4.90 -8.47
C GLN A 342 -3.49 6.15 -8.88
N GLU A 343 -4.42 6.00 -9.82
CA GLU A 343 -5.29 7.07 -10.28
C GLU A 343 -6.24 7.56 -9.17
N ALA A 344 -6.85 6.63 -8.43
CA ALA A 344 -7.66 6.96 -7.25
C ALA A 344 -6.85 7.72 -6.20
N MET A 345 -5.64 7.26 -5.86
CA MET A 345 -4.77 7.97 -4.91
C MET A 345 -4.44 9.40 -5.36
N ARG A 346 -4.08 9.57 -6.64
CA ARG A 346 -3.79 10.89 -7.20
C ARG A 346 -5.01 11.80 -7.19
N LEU A 347 -6.19 11.26 -7.53
CA LEU A 347 -7.45 11.98 -7.50
C LEU A 347 -7.73 12.50 -6.08
N VAL A 348 -7.70 11.61 -5.09
CA VAL A 348 -7.98 11.95 -3.69
C VAL A 348 -6.97 12.98 -3.16
N ALA A 349 -5.66 12.77 -3.39
CA ALA A 349 -4.64 13.71 -2.95
C ALA A 349 -4.85 15.11 -3.55
N ASN A 350 -5.17 15.20 -4.84
CA ASN A 350 -5.46 16.47 -5.50
C ASN A 350 -6.73 17.13 -4.95
N GLN A 351 -7.80 16.36 -4.73
CA GLN A 351 -9.08 16.89 -4.24
C GLN A 351 -8.99 17.49 -2.83
N HIS A 352 -8.13 16.94 -1.97
CA HIS A 352 -7.89 17.47 -0.62
C HIS A 352 -6.67 18.39 -0.52
N GLU A 353 -5.99 18.65 -1.65
CA GLU A 353 -4.78 19.46 -1.71
C GLU A 353 -3.66 18.95 -0.77
N ILE A 354 -3.54 17.62 -0.67
CA ILE A 354 -2.57 16.96 0.21
C ILE A 354 -1.30 16.62 -0.58
N PRO A 355 -0.10 16.83 0.00
CA PRO A 355 1.14 16.42 -0.63
C PRO A 355 1.16 14.92 -0.96
N LEU A 356 1.36 14.61 -2.24
CA LEU A 356 1.59 13.26 -2.76
C LEU A 356 3.05 13.10 -3.18
N ILE A 357 3.76 12.21 -2.50
CA ILE A 357 5.10 11.78 -2.91
C ILE A 357 4.95 10.55 -3.80
N ASP A 358 5.34 10.67 -5.06
CA ASP A 358 5.43 9.52 -5.96
C ASP A 358 6.78 8.83 -5.79
N ALA A 359 6.84 7.81 -4.91
CA ALA A 359 8.08 7.07 -4.67
C ALA A 359 8.48 6.23 -5.89
N HIS A 360 7.54 5.82 -6.74
CA HIS A 360 7.85 5.15 -8.00
C HIS A 360 8.67 6.08 -8.91
N ALA A 361 8.13 7.27 -9.21
CA ALA A 361 8.79 8.25 -10.07
C ALA A 361 10.11 8.74 -9.48
N LEU A 362 10.16 8.93 -8.16
CA LEU A 362 11.38 9.29 -7.45
C LEU A 362 12.49 8.26 -7.71
N LEU A 363 12.21 6.97 -7.50
CA LEU A 363 13.23 5.93 -7.64
C LEU A 363 13.56 5.63 -9.10
N GLU A 364 12.59 5.71 -10.00
CA GLU A 364 12.76 5.46 -11.43
C GLU A 364 13.70 6.46 -12.12
N ALA A 365 13.77 7.71 -11.64
CA ALA A 365 14.62 8.74 -12.24
C ALA A 365 16.10 8.33 -12.36
N ASP A 366 16.58 7.51 -11.41
CA ASP A 366 17.95 7.01 -11.34
C ASP A 366 18.07 5.52 -11.72
N SER A 367 16.98 4.93 -12.23
CA SER A 367 16.97 3.51 -12.58
C SER A 367 17.46 3.26 -14.00
N ARG A 368 17.95 2.04 -14.25
CA ARG A 368 18.35 1.62 -15.61
C ARG A 368 17.17 1.77 -16.58
N LEU A 369 17.45 2.41 -17.70
CA LEU A 369 16.46 2.75 -18.73
C LEU A 369 15.29 3.62 -18.22
N GLN A 370 15.37 4.25 -17.04
CA GLN A 370 14.22 4.94 -16.44
C GLN A 370 12.96 4.07 -16.41
N ILE A 371 13.15 2.79 -16.07
CA ILE A 371 12.09 1.83 -15.77
C ILE A 371 12.49 1.16 -14.46
N LEU A 372 11.62 1.23 -13.45
CA LEU A 372 11.97 0.78 -12.11
C LEU A 372 12.15 -0.75 -12.03
N GLY A 373 13.26 -1.19 -11.42
CA GLY A 373 13.65 -2.59 -11.32
C GLY A 373 14.52 -2.90 -10.10
N ASN A 374 15.23 -4.04 -10.16
CA ASN A 374 16.05 -4.57 -9.04
C ASN A 374 17.27 -3.71 -8.68
N ASP A 375 17.57 -2.68 -9.46
CA ASP A 375 18.60 -1.70 -9.18
C ASP A 375 18.21 -0.70 -8.08
N GLN A 376 16.90 -0.55 -7.82
CA GLN A 376 16.37 0.33 -6.77
C GLN A 376 15.45 -0.41 -5.79
N LEU A 377 14.91 -1.55 -6.19
CA LEU A 377 14.05 -2.41 -5.38
C LEU A 377 14.74 -3.76 -5.12
N VAL A 378 14.41 -4.42 -4.02
CA VAL A 378 15.00 -5.73 -3.68
C VAL A 378 14.09 -6.91 -4.01
N ASP A 379 12.83 -6.63 -4.37
CA ASP A 379 11.85 -7.59 -4.87
C ASP A 379 10.81 -6.86 -5.75
N HIS A 380 9.59 -7.39 -5.84
CA HIS A 380 8.49 -6.85 -6.64
C HIS A 380 8.01 -5.46 -6.20
N ILE A 381 8.26 -5.02 -4.95
CA ILE A 381 7.76 -3.76 -4.39
C ILE A 381 8.70 -3.05 -3.41
N HIS A 382 9.57 -3.76 -2.69
CA HIS A 382 10.28 -3.19 -1.55
C HIS A 382 11.51 -2.37 -1.99
N PRO A 383 11.63 -1.09 -1.56
CA PRO A 383 12.82 -0.30 -1.82
C PRO A 383 14.08 -0.90 -1.22
N SER A 384 15.22 -0.64 -1.88
CA SER A 384 16.53 -0.83 -1.26
C SER A 384 16.71 0.11 -0.06
N ILE A 385 17.77 -0.11 0.73
CA ILE A 385 18.13 0.79 1.84
C ILE A 385 18.32 2.24 1.33
N ASP A 386 18.93 2.40 0.16
CA ASP A 386 19.07 3.71 -0.46
C ASP A 386 17.71 4.29 -0.90
N GLY A 387 16.84 3.46 -1.48
CA GLY A 387 15.47 3.86 -1.81
C GLY A 387 14.70 4.38 -0.59
N HIS A 388 14.85 3.73 0.57
CA HIS A 388 14.27 4.21 1.83
C HIS A 388 14.84 5.56 2.28
N LYS A 389 16.16 5.80 2.13
CA LYS A 389 16.78 7.11 2.41
C LYS A 389 16.22 8.20 1.51
N ARG A 390 16.03 7.89 0.22
CA ARG A 390 15.49 8.83 -0.78
C ARG A 390 14.03 9.19 -0.47
N ILE A 391 13.21 8.23 -0.04
CA ILE A 391 11.84 8.46 0.42
C ILE A 391 11.83 9.38 1.65
N ALA A 392 12.69 9.13 2.64
CA ALA A 392 12.82 10.00 3.81
C ALA A 392 13.21 11.44 3.43
N ASP A 393 14.16 11.59 2.51
CA ASP A 393 14.57 12.89 1.98
C ASP A 393 13.44 13.61 1.23
N ALA A 394 12.57 12.88 0.53
CA ALA A 394 11.40 13.45 -0.12
C ALA A 394 10.38 13.97 0.90
N ILE A 395 10.15 13.24 2.00
CA ILE A 395 9.28 13.70 3.09
C ILE A 395 9.85 14.99 3.72
N ILE A 396 11.15 15.03 4.01
CA ILE A 396 11.82 16.23 4.53
C ILE A 396 11.66 17.41 3.58
N LYS A 397 11.81 17.21 2.26
CA LYS A 397 11.59 18.26 1.26
C LYS A 397 10.16 18.82 1.31
N VAL A 398 9.15 17.95 1.46
CA VAL A 398 7.75 18.37 1.62
C VAL A 398 7.57 19.19 2.90
N MET A 399 8.12 18.74 4.03
CA MET A 399 8.03 19.46 5.32
C MET A 399 8.71 20.83 5.29
N VAL A 400 9.81 20.95 4.54
CA VAL A 400 10.47 22.25 4.31
C VAL A 400 9.60 23.16 3.46
N ALA A 401 9.02 22.63 2.39
CA ALA A 401 8.17 23.39 1.47
C ALA A 401 6.88 23.89 2.15
N SER A 402 6.32 23.11 3.07
CA SER A 402 5.15 23.50 3.88
C SER A 402 5.48 24.40 5.07
N GLY A 403 6.77 24.60 5.38
CA GLY A 403 7.22 25.39 6.53
C GLY A 403 7.11 24.68 7.88
N THR A 404 6.81 23.37 7.91
CA THR A 404 6.74 22.58 9.16
C THR A 404 8.11 22.14 9.68
N LEU A 405 9.17 22.29 8.88
CA LEU A 405 10.55 22.03 9.27
C LEU A 405 11.48 23.19 8.90
N LYS A 406 12.27 23.67 9.86
CA LYS A 406 13.36 24.62 9.58
C LYS A 406 14.68 23.88 9.44
N ARG A 407 15.41 24.17 8.35
CA ARG A 407 16.75 23.61 8.12
C ARG A 407 17.81 24.51 8.71
N ARG A 408 18.60 23.99 9.67
CA ARG A 408 19.78 24.69 10.20
C ARG A 408 20.97 24.53 9.25
N THR A 409 21.90 25.48 9.28
CA THR A 409 23.14 25.42 8.50
C THR A 409 23.89 24.10 8.77
N GLY A 410 24.46 23.49 7.74
CA GLY A 410 25.22 22.24 7.84
C GLY A 410 24.37 20.97 8.06
N TRP A 411 23.06 21.02 7.83
CA TRP A 411 22.19 19.87 8.13
C TRP A 411 22.40 18.67 7.21
N LYS A 412 22.80 18.87 5.95
CA LYS A 412 23.03 17.75 5.02
C LYS A 412 24.30 16.98 5.38
N GLU A 413 25.33 17.67 5.84
CA GLU A 413 26.56 17.08 6.35
C GLU A 413 26.25 16.23 7.60
N ARG A 414 25.54 16.82 8.59
CA ARG A 414 25.08 16.08 9.79
C ARG A 414 24.18 14.90 9.44
N GLN A 415 23.28 15.04 8.47
CA GLN A 415 22.42 13.95 8.05
C GLN A 415 23.24 12.80 7.48
N THR A 416 24.23 13.11 6.63
CA THR A 416 25.11 12.10 6.03
C THR A 416 25.91 11.38 7.11
N GLU A 417 26.45 12.12 8.09
CA GLU A 417 27.15 11.57 9.25
C GLU A 417 26.24 10.69 10.11
N ASN A 418 25.05 11.15 10.46
CA ASN A 418 24.06 10.39 11.24
C ASN A 418 23.66 9.11 10.50
N PHE A 419 23.41 9.18 9.19
CA PHE A 419 23.04 8.02 8.39
C PHE A 419 24.16 6.99 8.33
N LYS A 420 25.41 7.45 8.16
CA LYS A 420 26.58 6.58 8.17
C LYS A 420 26.77 5.94 9.54
N ALA A 421 26.77 6.75 10.60
CA ALA A 421 26.95 6.28 11.97
C ALA A 421 25.90 5.22 12.35
N HIS A 422 24.63 5.47 12.02
CA HIS A 422 23.55 4.49 12.24
C HIS A 422 23.77 3.21 11.43
N PHE A 423 24.08 3.33 10.13
CA PHE A 423 24.31 2.17 9.26
C PHE A 423 25.48 1.30 9.76
N ASP A 424 26.54 1.92 10.28
CA ASP A 424 27.71 1.23 10.84
C ASP A 424 27.39 0.44 12.13
N THR A 425 26.24 0.70 12.79
CA THR A 425 25.77 -0.10 13.93
C THR A 425 25.11 -1.42 13.54
N LEU A 426 24.81 -1.62 12.26
CA LEU A 426 24.06 -2.79 11.79
C LEU A 426 24.98 -4.00 11.63
N GLU A 427 24.78 -5.00 12.50
CA GLU A 427 25.55 -6.23 12.52
C GLU A 427 25.32 -7.11 11.27
N PRO A 428 26.30 -7.94 10.84
CA PRO A 428 26.12 -8.87 9.71
C PRO A 428 24.88 -9.78 9.81
N ALA A 429 24.47 -10.12 11.04
CA ALA A 429 23.27 -10.91 11.31
C ALA A 429 21.98 -10.22 10.83
N TYR A 430 21.93 -8.90 10.85
CA TYR A 430 20.82 -8.09 10.32
C TYR A 430 20.59 -8.39 8.84
N PHE A 431 21.65 -8.30 8.04
CA PHE A 431 21.60 -8.54 6.60
C PHE A 431 21.34 -10.01 6.26
N ALA A 432 21.83 -10.94 7.09
CA ALA A 432 21.52 -12.36 6.94
C ALA A 432 20.04 -12.66 7.20
N ALA A 433 19.43 -12.02 8.20
CA ALA A 433 18.00 -12.12 8.44
C ALA A 433 17.18 -11.53 7.28
N ALA A 434 17.60 -10.39 6.73
CA ALA A 434 16.95 -9.78 5.57
C ALA A 434 16.97 -10.69 4.33
N ARG A 435 18.10 -11.36 4.05
CA ARG A 435 18.17 -12.34 2.95
C ARG A 435 17.21 -13.52 3.13
N ARG A 436 17.07 -14.04 4.35
CA ARG A 436 16.09 -15.11 4.65
C ARG A 436 14.66 -14.62 4.49
N ALA A 437 14.37 -13.40 4.95
CA ALA A 437 13.07 -12.78 4.83
C ALA A 437 12.69 -12.52 3.36
N LEU A 438 13.64 -12.07 2.54
CA LEU A 438 13.48 -11.90 1.10
C LEU A 438 13.17 -13.22 0.41
N HIS A 439 13.96 -14.27 0.68
CA HIS A 439 13.71 -15.59 0.12
C HIS A 439 12.31 -16.11 0.48
N GLY A 440 11.91 -16.00 1.76
CA GLY A 440 10.56 -16.39 2.17
C GLY A 440 9.44 -15.59 1.49
N LEU A 441 9.68 -14.30 1.19
CA LEU A 441 8.75 -13.47 0.45
C LEU A 441 8.65 -13.88 -1.03
N GLU A 442 9.76 -14.24 -1.67
CA GLU A 442 9.78 -14.75 -3.05
C GLU A 442 9.02 -16.07 -3.16
N GLU A 443 9.19 -16.99 -2.21
CA GLU A 443 8.43 -18.23 -2.14
C GLU A 443 6.93 -17.96 -1.94
N TRP A 444 6.58 -17.05 -1.02
CA TRP A 444 5.19 -16.66 -0.75
C TRP A 444 4.52 -16.03 -1.98
N ALA A 445 5.19 -15.07 -2.63
CA ALA A 445 4.67 -14.38 -3.80
C ALA A 445 4.47 -15.32 -5.00
N ALA A 446 5.23 -16.41 -5.06
CA ALA A 446 5.08 -17.46 -6.05
C ALA A 446 4.05 -18.55 -5.67
N GLY A 447 3.24 -18.33 -4.63
CA GLY A 447 2.20 -19.27 -4.18
C GLY A 447 2.74 -20.53 -3.50
N ARG A 448 4.01 -20.55 -3.07
CA ARG A 448 4.67 -21.71 -2.46
C ARG A 448 4.66 -21.70 -0.93
N ALA A 449 3.72 -20.97 -0.32
CA ALA A 449 3.58 -20.94 1.13
C ALA A 449 3.24 -22.33 1.70
N GLN A 450 3.81 -22.66 2.87
CA GLN A 450 3.62 -23.94 3.56
C GLN A 450 2.47 -23.90 4.60
N GLY A 451 1.53 -22.96 4.44
CA GLY A 451 0.40 -22.82 5.35
C GLY A 451 -0.65 -23.92 5.16
N PRO A 452 -1.80 -23.81 5.86
CA PRO A 452 -2.88 -24.77 5.72
C PRO A 452 -3.47 -24.74 4.28
N PRO A 453 -4.18 -25.80 3.85
CA PRO A 453 -4.87 -25.81 2.57
C PRO A 453 -5.88 -24.67 2.45
N VAL A 454 -6.06 -24.09 1.26
CA VAL A 454 -6.96 -22.96 1.02
C VAL A 454 -8.41 -23.29 1.34
N GLU A 455 -8.81 -24.55 1.29
CA GLU A 455 -10.15 -25.05 1.67
C GLU A 455 -10.45 -24.85 3.16
N THR A 456 -9.43 -24.53 3.97
CA THR A 456 -9.59 -24.21 5.40
C THR A 456 -9.88 -22.74 5.66
N LEU A 457 -9.75 -21.85 4.65
CA LEU A 457 -10.40 -20.54 4.73
C LEU A 457 -11.89 -20.80 4.88
N ALA A 458 -12.48 -20.28 5.96
CA ALA A 458 -13.91 -20.37 6.17
C ALA A 458 -14.60 -19.80 4.93
N SER A 459 -15.21 -20.66 4.12
CA SER A 459 -15.82 -20.25 2.86
C SER A 459 -16.80 -19.11 3.15
N PRO A 460 -16.61 -17.90 2.58
CA PRO A 460 -17.77 -17.09 2.31
C PRO A 460 -18.60 -17.88 1.30
N VAL A 461 -19.89 -17.95 1.59
CA VAL A 461 -20.95 -18.59 0.80
C VAL A 461 -20.72 -18.39 -0.70
N LYS A 462 -20.79 -19.49 -1.46
CA LYS A 462 -20.81 -19.50 -2.94
C LYS A 462 -21.92 -18.65 -3.51
#